data_AF-A0A2N5IBD4-F1
#
_entry.id   AF-A0A2N5IBD4-F1
#
_cell.length_a   1.000
_cell.length_b   1.000
_cell.length_c   1.000
_cell.angle_alpha   90.00
_cell.angle_beta   90.00
_cell.angle_gamma   90.00
#
_symmetry.space_group_name_H-M   'P 1'
#
loop_
_entity.id
_entity.type
_entity.pdbx_description
1 polymer ?
#
loop_
_entity_poly.entity_id
_entity_poly.type
_entity_poly.pdbx_seq_one_letter_code
_entity_poly.pdbx_strand_id
1 'polypeptide(L)'
;MTTKNSIRKQMKFLILLTIYDDIDYQQTGITANNLLVSLADNKQKWFQVGMVSEKKDYPTTLKFELSGLEKNQILKKNYAKKYVMGKNFDDGFRQLVSELSDYLELDIELGEWHYQIQDYKEEIIEQLKDGLMPFSILSQNDTKKMNLLTIEQVTRLAQLSIELDCYE
;
A
#
# COMPACT_ATOMS: atom_id res chain seq x y z
N MET A 1 5.53 10.12 -13.59
CA MET A 1 4.91 8.77 -13.48
C MET A 1 3.51 8.81 -14.11
N THR A 2 3.10 7.82 -14.91
CA THR A 2 1.75 7.81 -15.51
C THR A 2 0.69 7.37 -14.50
N THR A 3 -0.56 7.82 -14.62
CA THR A 3 -1.69 7.42 -13.75
C THR A 3 -1.82 5.91 -13.65
N LYS A 4 -1.66 5.21 -14.78
CA LYS A 4 -1.67 3.74 -14.85
C LYS A 4 -0.55 3.10 -14.02
N ASN A 5 0.66 3.65 -14.06
CA ASN A 5 1.76 3.13 -13.24
C ASN A 5 1.51 3.38 -11.75
N SER A 6 0.88 4.51 -11.39
CA SER A 6 0.46 4.79 -10.01
C SER A 6 -0.53 3.78 -9.47
N ILE A 7 -1.64 3.56 -10.18
CA ILE A 7 -2.66 2.60 -9.75
C ILE A 7 -2.05 1.20 -9.58
N ARG A 8 -1.11 0.80 -10.45
CA ARG A 8 -0.41 -0.48 -10.31
C ARG A 8 0.49 -0.54 -9.08
N LYS A 9 1.19 0.55 -8.72
CA LYS A 9 1.95 0.63 -7.46
C LYS A 9 1.03 0.54 -6.24
N GLN A 10 -0.09 1.27 -6.24
CA GLN A 10 -1.10 1.18 -5.18
C GLN A 10 -1.64 -0.24 -5.03
N MET A 11 -1.86 -0.97 -6.14
CA MET A 11 -2.28 -2.37 -6.08
C MET A 11 -1.22 -3.29 -5.47
N LYS A 12 0.06 -3.11 -5.82
CA LYS A 12 1.15 -3.85 -5.17
C LYS A 12 1.19 -3.56 -3.67
N PHE A 13 0.99 -2.30 -3.29
CA PHE A 13 0.97 -1.90 -1.88
C PHE A 13 -0.15 -2.61 -1.14
N LEU A 14 -1.37 -2.59 -1.68
CA LEU A 14 -2.50 -3.31 -1.09
C LEU A 14 -2.25 -4.81 -0.91
N ILE A 15 -1.61 -5.46 -1.89
CA ILE A 15 -1.23 -6.88 -1.79
C ILE A 15 -0.24 -7.10 -0.64
N LEU A 16 0.84 -6.30 -0.59
CA LEU A 16 1.88 -6.46 0.42
C LEU A 16 1.35 -6.09 1.81
N LEU A 17 0.56 -5.02 1.92
CA LEU A 17 -0.10 -4.58 3.15
C LEU A 17 -1.00 -5.66 3.74
N THR A 18 -1.81 -6.32 2.90
CA THR A 18 -2.69 -7.42 3.36
C THR A 18 -1.89 -8.54 4.01
N ILE A 19 -0.70 -8.85 3.50
CA ILE A 19 0.17 -9.90 4.07
C ILE A 19 0.92 -9.36 5.30
N TYR A 20 1.31 -8.09 5.28
CA TYR A 20 2.06 -7.45 6.36
C TYR A 20 1.21 -7.25 7.61
N ASP A 21 -0.03 -6.80 7.50
CA ASP A 21 -0.86 -6.48 8.67
C ASP A 21 -1.54 -7.71 9.31
N ASP A 22 -1.56 -8.87 8.65
CA ASP A 22 -2.24 -10.07 9.12
C ASP A 22 -1.24 -11.18 9.49
N ILE A 23 -1.12 -11.46 10.79
CA ILE A 23 -0.18 -12.45 11.32
C ILE A 23 -0.43 -13.87 10.78
N ASP A 24 -1.68 -14.24 10.50
CA ASP A 24 -2.00 -15.55 9.94
C ASP A 24 -1.51 -15.65 8.49
N TYR A 25 -1.57 -14.55 7.73
CA TYR A 25 -1.01 -14.49 6.38
C TYR A 25 0.51 -14.40 6.34
N GLN A 26 1.15 -13.76 7.32
CA GLN A 26 2.59 -13.81 7.46
C GLN A 26 3.08 -15.26 7.64
N GLN A 27 2.38 -16.05 8.47
CA GLN A 27 2.77 -17.41 8.80
C GLN A 27 2.36 -18.43 7.74
N THR A 28 1.12 -18.36 7.26
CA THR A 28 0.52 -19.43 6.43
C THR A 28 0.42 -19.07 4.95
N GLY A 29 0.59 -17.79 4.62
CA GLY A 29 0.43 -17.24 3.28
C GLY A 29 -1.03 -17.07 2.85
N ILE A 30 -1.21 -16.33 1.76
CA ILE A 30 -2.51 -15.95 1.22
C ILE A 30 -2.71 -16.49 -0.19
N THR A 31 -3.95 -16.86 -0.55
CA THR A 31 -4.28 -17.20 -1.95
C THR A 31 -4.71 -15.95 -2.73
N ALA A 32 -4.61 -16.00 -4.06
CA ALA A 32 -5.14 -14.92 -4.89
C ALA A 32 -6.65 -14.68 -4.70
N ASN A 33 -7.42 -15.73 -4.37
CA ASN A 33 -8.84 -15.59 -4.10
C ASN A 33 -9.11 -14.91 -2.76
N ASN A 34 -8.34 -15.23 -1.70
CA ASN A 34 -8.44 -14.52 -0.43
C ASN A 34 -8.10 -13.04 -0.60
N LEU A 35 -7.02 -12.72 -1.34
CA LEU A 35 -6.68 -11.33 -1.69
C LEU A 35 -7.83 -10.59 -2.39
N LEU A 36 -8.54 -11.25 -3.31
CA LEU A 36 -9.69 -10.64 -3.98
C LEU A 36 -10.86 -10.32 -3.03
N VAL A 37 -11.03 -11.14 -1.99
CA VAL A 37 -12.04 -10.91 -0.96
C VAL A 37 -11.59 -9.76 -0.05
N SER A 38 -10.34 -9.77 0.44
CA SER A 38 -9.78 -8.72 1.29
C SER A 38 -9.75 -7.34 0.60
N LEU A 39 -9.62 -7.32 -0.74
CA LEU A 39 -9.55 -6.09 -1.53
C LEU A 39 -10.86 -5.76 -2.28
N ALA A 40 -12.00 -6.23 -1.79
CA ALA A 40 -13.30 -6.03 -2.43
C ALA A 40 -13.66 -4.53 -2.59
N ASP A 41 -13.34 -3.69 -1.61
CA ASP A 41 -13.62 -2.25 -1.67
C ASP A 41 -12.74 -1.54 -2.71
N ASN A 42 -11.47 -1.95 -2.82
CA ASN A 42 -10.57 -1.45 -3.85
C ASN A 42 -11.01 -1.89 -5.25
N LYS A 43 -11.62 -3.07 -5.38
CA LYS A 43 -12.24 -3.49 -6.64
C LYS A 43 -13.40 -2.58 -7.05
N GLN A 44 -14.19 -2.04 -6.12
CA GLN A 44 -15.22 -1.06 -6.46
C GLN A 44 -14.60 0.25 -6.97
N LYS A 45 -13.55 0.74 -6.29
CA LYS A 45 -12.79 1.92 -6.73
C LYS A 45 -12.09 1.73 -8.07
N TRP A 46 -11.67 0.50 -8.42
CA TRP A 46 -11.06 0.19 -9.71
C TRP A 46 -11.88 0.66 -10.93
N PHE A 47 -13.21 0.54 -10.84
CA PHE A 47 -14.10 1.02 -11.90
C PHE A 47 -14.11 2.54 -11.99
N GLN A 48 -14.10 3.22 -10.84
CA GLN A 48 -14.11 4.67 -10.73
C GLN A 48 -12.82 5.28 -11.27
N VAL A 49 -11.68 4.58 -11.11
CA VAL A 49 -10.38 5.05 -11.60
C VAL A 49 -10.14 4.80 -13.10
N GLY A 50 -11.16 4.41 -13.86
CA GLY A 50 -11.12 4.32 -15.32
C GLY A 50 -10.17 3.25 -15.88
N MET A 51 -9.75 2.27 -15.05
CA MET A 51 -8.78 1.24 -15.44
C MET A 51 -9.42 0.02 -16.10
N VAL A 52 -10.73 0.08 -16.38
CA VAL A 52 -11.52 -1.02 -16.93
C VAL A 52 -11.32 -1.09 -18.44
N SER A 53 -10.88 -2.25 -18.91
CA SER A 53 -11.03 -2.65 -20.32
C SER A 53 -11.54 -4.09 -20.38
N GLU A 54 -12.19 -4.47 -21.49
CA GLU A 54 -12.72 -5.83 -21.70
C GLU A 54 -11.69 -6.95 -21.50
N LYS A 55 -10.39 -6.63 -21.55
CA LYS A 55 -9.28 -7.59 -21.42
C LYS A 55 -8.47 -7.45 -20.12
N LYS A 56 -8.80 -6.49 -19.24
CA LYS A 56 -8.04 -6.19 -18.01
C LYS A 56 -8.98 -5.84 -16.86
N ASP A 57 -9.63 -6.87 -16.34
CA ASP A 57 -10.39 -6.77 -15.11
C ASP A 57 -9.47 -6.75 -13.87
N TYR A 58 -10.06 -6.42 -12.73
CA TYR A 58 -9.34 -6.33 -11.46
C TYR A 58 -8.66 -7.67 -11.07
N PRO A 59 -9.32 -8.84 -11.14
CA PRO A 59 -8.68 -10.14 -10.88
C PRO A 59 -7.47 -10.44 -11.76
N THR A 60 -7.55 -10.16 -13.06
CA THR A 60 -6.44 -10.40 -13.99
C THR A 60 -5.26 -9.50 -13.67
N THR A 61 -5.52 -8.23 -13.35
CA THR A 61 -4.48 -7.28 -12.96
C THR A 61 -3.82 -7.68 -11.64
N LEU A 62 -4.61 -8.09 -10.64
CA LEU A 62 -4.09 -8.56 -9.35
C LEU A 62 -3.15 -9.78 -9.53
N LYS A 63 -3.55 -10.76 -10.35
CA LYS A 63 -2.68 -11.89 -10.70
C LYS A 63 -1.40 -11.46 -11.42
N PHE A 64 -1.48 -10.45 -12.28
CA PHE A 64 -0.31 -9.89 -12.95
C PHE A 64 0.66 -9.23 -11.98
N GLU A 65 0.15 -8.43 -11.03
CA GLU A 65 1.00 -7.81 -10.00
C GLU A 65 1.64 -8.86 -9.08
N LEU A 66 0.89 -9.89 -8.67
CA LEU A 66 1.43 -11.01 -7.91
C LEU A 66 2.60 -11.71 -8.62
N SER A 67 2.47 -11.92 -9.93
CA SER A 67 3.56 -12.49 -10.75
C SER A 67 4.78 -11.56 -10.80
N GLY A 68 4.57 -10.24 -10.89
CA GLY A 68 5.65 -9.25 -10.83
C GLY A 68 6.38 -9.24 -9.48
N LEU A 69 5.64 -9.31 -8.38
CA LEU A 69 6.20 -9.39 -7.02
C LEU A 69 6.97 -10.70 -6.80
N GLU A 70 6.48 -11.81 -7.35
CA GLU A 70 7.17 -13.12 -7.34
C GLU A 70 8.48 -13.06 -8.13
N LYS A 71 8.48 -12.48 -9.33
CA LYS A 71 9.67 -12.32 -10.16
C LYS A 71 10.77 -11.51 -9.46
N ASN A 72 10.37 -10.50 -8.69
CA ASN A 72 11.30 -9.65 -7.93
C ASN A 72 11.68 -10.24 -6.56
N GLN A 73 11.23 -11.46 -6.24
CA GLN A 73 11.49 -12.16 -4.99
C GLN A 73 10.99 -11.41 -3.73
N ILE A 74 10.05 -10.47 -3.92
CA ILE A 74 9.32 -9.79 -2.85
C ILE A 74 8.29 -10.76 -2.27
N LEU A 75 7.61 -11.53 -3.13
CA LEU A 75 6.77 -12.66 -2.73
C LEU A 75 7.36 -13.95 -3.26
N LYS A 76 6.95 -15.08 -2.68
CA LYS A 76 7.18 -16.43 -3.22
C LYS A 76 5.96 -17.31 -3.00
N LYS A 77 5.83 -18.40 -3.74
CA LYS A 77 4.81 -19.43 -3.48
C LYS A 77 5.35 -20.53 -2.59
N ASN A 78 4.58 -20.94 -1.60
CA ASN A 78 4.86 -22.15 -0.82
C ASN A 78 4.33 -23.41 -1.53
N TYR A 79 4.54 -24.59 -0.92
CA TYR A 79 4.07 -25.88 -1.46
C TYR A 79 2.55 -25.95 -1.67
N ALA A 80 1.77 -25.20 -0.88
CA ALA A 80 0.32 -25.07 -1.01
C ALA A 80 -0.10 -24.02 -2.06
N LYS A 81 0.84 -23.49 -2.86
CA LYS A 81 0.62 -22.43 -3.85
C LYS A 81 0.06 -21.12 -3.27
N LYS A 82 0.23 -20.90 -1.97
CA LYS A 82 -0.07 -19.62 -1.31
C LYS A 82 1.11 -18.68 -1.43
N TYR A 83 0.84 -17.39 -1.58
CA TYR A 83 1.85 -16.34 -1.57
C TYR A 83 2.28 -16.05 -0.13
N VAL A 84 3.59 -16.07 0.10
CA VAL A 84 4.23 -15.73 1.37
C VAL A 84 5.33 -14.69 1.11
N MET A 85 5.83 -14.08 2.19
CA MET A 85 6.96 -13.16 2.14
C MET A 85 8.18 -13.83 1.48
N GLY A 86 8.74 -13.16 0.48
CA GLY A 86 9.97 -13.53 -0.20
C GLY A 86 11.20 -12.98 0.52
N LYS A 87 12.39 -13.24 -0.03
CA LYS A 87 13.67 -12.77 0.54
C LYS A 87 13.85 -11.25 0.47
N ASN A 88 13.16 -10.58 -0.45
CA ASN A 88 13.23 -9.13 -0.64
C ASN A 88 11.93 -8.45 -0.17
N PHE A 89 11.16 -9.08 0.73
CA PHE A 89 9.86 -8.56 1.14
C PHE A 89 10.00 -7.19 1.80
N ASP A 90 10.80 -7.11 2.87
CA ASP A 90 10.93 -5.88 3.69
C ASP A 90 11.48 -4.72 2.87
N ASP A 91 12.59 -4.92 2.16
CA ASP A 91 13.19 -3.90 1.28
C ASP A 91 12.22 -3.45 0.19
N GLY A 92 11.54 -4.40 -0.46
CA GLY A 92 10.58 -4.11 -1.53
C GLY A 92 9.33 -3.40 -1.02
N PHE A 93 8.91 -3.69 0.20
CA PHE A 93 7.75 -3.05 0.83
C PHE A 93 8.11 -1.64 1.29
N ARG A 94 9.24 -1.45 1.98
CA ARG A 94 9.75 -0.12 2.38
C ARG A 94 9.93 0.80 1.17
N GLN A 95 10.58 0.32 0.11
CA GLN A 95 10.74 1.10 -1.12
C GLN A 95 9.38 1.51 -1.70
N LEU A 96 8.40 0.59 -1.71
CA LEU A 96 7.08 0.89 -2.26
C LEU A 96 6.30 1.90 -1.41
N VAL A 97 6.43 1.84 -0.08
CA VAL A 97 5.83 2.81 0.86
C VAL A 97 6.41 4.20 0.63
N SER A 98 7.74 4.33 0.55
CA SER A 98 8.42 5.60 0.23
C SER A 98 7.95 6.14 -1.14
N GLU A 99 8.00 5.33 -2.19
CA GLU A 99 7.60 5.75 -3.53
C GLU A 99 6.12 6.20 -3.63
N LEU A 100 5.24 5.59 -2.84
CA LEU A 100 3.83 5.97 -2.80
C LEU A 100 3.59 7.23 -1.97
N SER A 101 4.29 7.38 -0.86
CA SER A 101 4.24 8.58 -0.01
C SER A 101 4.66 9.80 -0.82
N ASP A 102 5.78 9.71 -1.54
CA ASP A 102 6.26 10.76 -2.45
C ASP A 102 5.26 11.05 -3.57
N TYR A 103 4.73 10.00 -4.22
CA TYR A 103 3.83 10.17 -5.36
C TYR A 103 2.50 10.82 -4.98
N LEU A 104 1.96 10.40 -3.82
CA LEU A 104 0.73 10.94 -3.27
C LEU A 104 0.96 12.32 -2.66
N GLU A 105 2.21 12.77 -2.52
CA GLU A 105 2.57 14.00 -1.81
C GLU A 105 1.94 13.95 -0.41
N LEU A 106 2.18 12.83 0.27
CA LEU A 106 1.68 12.61 1.61
C LEU A 106 2.46 13.51 2.57
N ASP A 107 1.77 14.53 3.07
CA ASP A 107 2.31 15.47 4.03
C ASP A 107 1.65 15.22 5.39
N ILE A 108 2.47 14.93 6.39
CA ILE A 108 2.05 14.73 7.77
C ILE A 108 2.37 16.01 8.52
N GLU A 109 1.37 16.64 9.13
CA GLU A 109 1.56 17.88 9.88
C GLU A 109 2.25 17.59 11.22
N LEU A 110 3.57 17.40 11.18
CA LEU A 110 4.37 16.98 12.32
C LEU A 110 4.60 18.10 13.36
N GLY A 111 4.34 19.36 13.01
CA GLY A 111 4.48 20.49 13.94
C GLY A 111 5.82 20.52 14.68
N GLU A 112 5.78 20.64 16.01
CA GLU A 112 6.97 20.65 16.89
C GLU A 112 7.73 19.32 16.89
N TRP A 113 7.10 18.23 16.45
CA TRP A 113 7.66 16.89 16.52
C TRP A 113 8.57 16.58 15.34
N HIS A 114 8.61 17.45 14.33
CA HIS A 114 9.46 17.30 13.14
C HIS A 114 10.94 17.03 13.49
N TYR A 115 11.47 17.69 14.52
CA TYR A 115 12.86 17.52 14.96
C TYR A 115 13.09 16.35 15.92
N GLN A 116 12.02 15.67 16.35
CA GLN A 116 12.03 14.63 17.39
C GLN A 116 11.22 13.40 16.97
N ILE A 117 10.97 13.19 15.67
CA ILE A 117 10.14 12.09 15.15
C ILE A 117 10.58 10.73 15.73
N GLN A 118 11.88 10.52 15.88
CA GLN A 118 12.41 9.27 16.43
C GLN A 118 12.04 9.06 17.91
N ASP A 119 11.92 10.14 18.69
CA ASP A 119 11.58 10.08 20.12
C ASP A 119 10.07 9.93 20.35
N TYR A 120 9.24 10.41 19.40
CA TYR A 120 7.76 10.39 19.51
C TYR A 120 7.08 9.47 18.50
N LYS A 121 7.84 8.58 17.85
CA LYS A 121 7.39 7.75 16.73
C LYS A 121 6.08 7.02 17.01
N GLU A 122 5.99 6.36 18.16
CA GLU A 122 4.80 5.61 18.59
C GLU A 122 3.60 6.52 18.80
N GLU A 123 3.80 7.66 19.45
CA GLU A 123 2.74 8.65 19.72
C GLU A 123 2.21 9.26 18.41
N ILE A 124 3.07 9.49 17.41
CA ILE A 124 2.66 10.00 16.09
C ILE A 124 1.74 8.98 15.40
N ILE A 125 2.15 7.71 15.42
CA ILE A 125 1.41 6.62 14.79
C ILE A 125 0.03 6.45 15.44
N GLU A 126 -0.04 6.55 16.77
CA GLU A 126 -1.30 6.52 17.52
C GLU A 126 -2.19 7.71 17.18
N GLN A 127 -1.65 8.94 17.15
CA GLN A 127 -2.46 10.11 16.81
C GLN A 127 -2.98 10.09 15.36
N LEU A 128 -2.20 9.54 14.41
CA LEU A 128 -2.68 9.30 13.04
C LEU A 128 -3.82 8.28 13.01
N LYS A 129 -3.73 7.21 13.82
CA LYS A 129 -4.77 6.19 13.92
C LYS A 129 -6.08 6.76 14.45
N ASP A 130 -5.98 7.60 15.47
CA ASP A 130 -7.13 8.21 16.14
C ASP A 130 -7.70 9.41 15.37
N GLY A 131 -7.08 9.80 14.25
CA GLY A 131 -7.46 10.95 13.43
C GLY A 131 -7.22 12.29 14.13
N LEU A 132 -6.37 12.31 15.16
CA LEU A 132 -6.01 13.49 15.93
C LEU A 132 -4.89 14.28 15.25
N MET A 133 -4.05 13.61 14.46
CA MET A 133 -3.05 14.24 13.62
C MET A 133 -3.54 14.36 12.17
N PRO A 134 -3.66 15.59 11.63
CA PRO A 134 -4.03 15.77 10.24
C PRO A 134 -2.89 15.35 9.32
N PHE A 135 -3.27 14.73 8.21
CA PHE A 135 -2.39 14.50 7.06
C PHE A 135 -3.13 14.94 5.81
N SER A 136 -2.38 15.41 4.83
CA SER A 136 -2.93 15.81 3.54
C SER A 136 -2.34 14.97 2.42
N ILE A 137 -3.19 14.63 1.45
CA ILE A 137 -2.75 14.18 0.14
C ILE A 137 -2.89 15.39 -0.77
N LEU A 138 -1.81 16.14 -0.96
CA LEU A 138 -1.82 17.35 -1.81
C LEU A 138 -2.24 17.04 -3.25
N SER A 139 -2.03 15.79 -3.66
CA SER A 139 -2.33 15.28 -4.98
C SER A 139 -3.83 15.05 -5.30
N GLN A 140 -4.76 15.22 -4.34
CA GLN A 140 -6.21 15.06 -4.58
C GLN A 140 -6.93 16.30 -5.13
N ASN A 141 -6.34 17.50 -5.02
CA ASN A 141 -6.96 18.74 -5.49
C ASN A 141 -6.86 18.91 -7.02
N ASP A 142 -5.96 18.19 -7.66
CA ASP A 142 -5.96 18.01 -9.11
C ASP A 142 -6.77 16.75 -9.45
N THR A 143 -7.96 16.95 -10.00
CA THR A 143 -8.93 15.95 -10.49
C THR A 143 -8.39 14.87 -11.46
N LYS A 144 -7.08 14.83 -11.72
CA LYS A 144 -6.39 13.88 -12.60
C LYS A 144 -5.63 12.74 -11.91
N LYS A 145 -5.36 12.79 -10.60
CA LYS A 145 -4.68 11.69 -9.89
C LYS A 145 -5.71 10.77 -9.21
N MET A 146 -6.11 9.72 -9.93
CA MET A 146 -7.08 8.75 -9.42
C MET A 146 -6.46 7.86 -8.32
N ASN A 147 -7.17 7.68 -7.20
CA ASN A 147 -6.71 6.94 -6.02
C ASN A 147 -7.51 5.64 -5.82
N LEU A 148 -6.81 4.51 -5.72
CA LEU A 148 -7.35 3.19 -5.44
C LEU A 148 -7.51 2.93 -3.92
N LEU A 149 -6.78 3.66 -3.08
CA LEU A 149 -6.74 3.45 -1.63
C LEU A 149 -7.99 4.01 -0.92
N THR A 150 -8.46 3.35 0.13
CA THR A 150 -9.43 3.91 1.09
C THR A 150 -8.74 4.94 2.00
N ILE A 151 -9.54 5.73 2.75
CA ILE A 151 -8.98 6.67 3.73
C ILE A 151 -8.17 5.92 4.78
N GLU A 152 -8.68 4.79 5.26
CA GLU A 152 -7.98 3.91 6.21
C GLU A 152 -6.64 3.41 5.64
N GLN A 153 -6.60 3.02 4.36
CA GLN A 153 -5.37 2.55 3.72
C GLN A 153 -4.35 3.67 3.45
N VAL A 154 -4.82 4.90 3.24
CA VAL A 154 -3.94 6.08 3.20
C VAL A 154 -3.39 6.38 4.59
N THR A 155 -4.23 6.32 5.61
CA THR A 155 -3.81 6.51 7.01
C THR A 155 -2.75 5.47 7.38
N ARG A 156 -2.96 4.21 6.98
CA ARG A 156 -1.98 3.13 7.19
C ARG A 156 -0.69 3.35 6.41
N LEU A 157 -0.76 3.88 5.18
CA LEU A 157 0.43 4.29 4.42
C LEU A 157 1.23 5.38 5.17
N ALA A 158 0.54 6.35 5.79
CA ALA A 158 1.17 7.41 6.58
C ALA A 158 1.82 6.91 7.87
N GLN A 159 1.19 5.97 8.55
CA GLN A 159 1.82 5.27 9.68
C GLN A 159 3.07 4.53 9.21
N LEU A 160 2.98 3.80 8.09
CA LEU A 160 4.10 3.03 7.56
C LEU A 160 5.27 3.89 7.09
N SER A 161 5.04 5.11 6.57
CA SER A 161 6.12 6.01 6.17
C SER A 161 6.96 6.45 7.38
N ILE A 162 6.33 6.55 8.56
CA ILE A 162 7.02 6.79 9.83
C ILE A 162 7.65 5.50 10.37
N GLU A 163 6.88 4.40 10.47
CA GLU A 163 7.33 3.10 10.98
C GLU A 163 8.60 2.60 10.27
N LEU A 164 8.65 2.77 8.95
CA LEU A 164 9.73 2.28 8.10
C LEU A 164 10.81 3.35 7.82
N ASP A 165 10.80 4.46 8.57
CA ASP A 165 11.76 5.55 8.47
C ASP A 165 11.99 5.98 7.01
N CYS A 166 10.90 6.33 6.33
CA CYS A 166 10.91 6.80 4.94
C CYS A 166 11.12 8.31 4.83
N TYR A 167 11.21 9.02 5.96
CA TYR A 167 11.62 10.41 6.04
C TYR A 167 13.13 10.48 6.29
N GLU A 168 13.91 10.84 5.27
CA GLU A 168 15.33 11.24 5.39
C GLU A 168 15.46 12.76 5.37
#